data_AF-A0AAD8CFH4-F1
#
_entry.id   AF-A0AAD8CFH4-F1
#
_cell.length_a   1.000
_cell.length_b   1.000
_cell.length_c   1.000
_cell.angle_alpha   90.00
_cell.angle_beta   90.00
_cell.angle_gamma   90.00
#
_symmetry.space_group_name_H-M   'P 1'
#
loop_
_entity.id
_entity.type
_entity.pdbx_description
1 polymer ?
#
loop_
_entity_poly.entity_id
_entity_poly.type
_entity_poly.pdbx_seq_one_letter_code
_entity_poly.pdbx_strand_id
1 'polypeptide(L)'
;MEDEPKLQFPSLPDYKEETLDWAYPMRREMQEILPGLFLGPYSAAMKSKLPVLEKLGITHIVCVRQDIEANFIKPNFPQKFRYLVFDIADNPVENIIRYFPRMKEFIDGCLQNGGKVLVHGNEGFLEVLP
;
A
#
# COMPACT_ATOMS: atom_id res chain seq x y z
N MET A 1 4.33 -25.83 38.06
CA MET A 1 4.76 -25.67 36.67
C MET A 1 3.49 -25.65 35.86
N GLU A 2 3.02 -24.45 35.52
CA GLU A 2 1.78 -24.26 34.76
C GLU A 2 2.04 -24.69 33.32
N ASP A 3 1.18 -25.57 32.80
CA ASP A 3 1.14 -25.96 31.39
C ASP A 3 0.87 -24.72 30.53
N GLU A 4 1.85 -24.28 29.74
CA GLU A 4 1.61 -23.25 28.74
C GLU A 4 0.59 -23.75 27.70
N PRO A 5 -0.43 -22.94 27.34
CA PRO A 5 -1.41 -23.34 26.35
C PRO A 5 -0.73 -23.50 24.99
N LYS A 6 -0.70 -24.73 24.47
CA LYS A 6 -0.23 -25.02 23.12
C LYS A 6 -1.12 -24.29 22.11
N LEU A 7 -0.59 -23.21 21.54
CA LEU A 7 -1.22 -22.48 20.44
C LEU A 7 -1.28 -23.41 19.22
N GLN A 8 -2.47 -23.95 18.94
CA GLN A 8 -2.73 -24.66 17.70
C GLN A 8 -3.17 -23.65 16.65
N PHE A 9 -2.30 -23.40 15.67
CA PHE A 9 -2.67 -22.63 14.49
C PHE A 9 -3.29 -23.56 13.45
N PRO A 10 -4.33 -23.11 12.72
CA PRO A 10 -4.85 -23.87 11.60
C PRO A 10 -3.75 -24.04 10.55
N SER A 11 -3.68 -25.22 9.95
CA SER A 11 -2.89 -25.44 8.75
C SER A 11 -3.43 -24.57 7.62
N LEU A 12 -2.53 -23.94 6.87
CA LEU A 12 -2.91 -23.25 5.64
C LEU A 12 -3.58 -24.26 4.70
N PRO A 13 -4.64 -23.88 3.96
CA PRO A 13 -5.21 -24.75 2.95
C PRO A 13 -4.15 -25.16 1.93
N ASP A 14 -4.24 -26.39 1.42
CA ASP A 14 -3.43 -26.83 0.29
C ASP A 14 -3.65 -25.86 -0.88
N TYR A 15 -2.57 -25.28 -1.39
CA TYR A 15 -2.60 -24.44 -2.59
C TYR A 15 -2.98 -25.32 -3.78
N LYS A 16 -4.29 -25.46 -4.03
CA LYS A 16 -4.77 -25.98 -5.30
C LYS A 16 -4.66 -24.85 -6.32
N GLU A 17 -3.83 -25.06 -7.34
CA GLU A 17 -3.78 -24.29 -8.60
C GLU A 17 -5.11 -24.39 -9.38
N GLU A 18 -6.25 -24.19 -8.73
CA GLU A 18 -7.46 -23.78 -9.46
C GLU A 18 -7.37 -22.27 -9.59
N THR A 19 -6.53 -21.84 -10.53
CA THR A 19 -6.41 -20.47 -11.02
C THR A 19 -7.75 -20.05 -11.65
N LEU A 20 -8.72 -19.73 -10.80
CA LEU A 20 -9.80 -18.84 -11.18
C LEU A 20 -9.15 -17.51 -11.54
N ASP A 21 -9.05 -17.22 -12.84
CA ASP A 21 -8.75 -15.90 -13.39
C ASP A 21 -9.82 -14.92 -12.92
N TRP A 22 -9.75 -14.49 -11.66
CA TRP A 22 -10.63 -13.47 -11.14
C TRP A 22 -10.13 -12.13 -11.67
N ALA A 23 -10.85 -11.58 -12.64
CA ALA A 23 -10.59 -10.24 -13.11
C ALA A 23 -11.22 -9.23 -12.14
N TYR A 24 -10.41 -8.54 -11.34
CA TYR A 24 -10.86 -7.41 -10.54
C TYR A 24 -10.54 -6.08 -11.25
N PRO A 25 -11.49 -5.50 -12.00
CA PRO A 25 -11.23 -4.33 -12.84
C PRO A 25 -10.86 -3.07 -12.03
N MET A 26 -11.31 -3.01 -10.77
CA MET A 26 -11.03 -1.89 -9.87
C MET A 26 -9.57 -1.84 -9.37
N ARG A 27 -8.72 -2.82 -9.74
CA ARG A 27 -7.27 -2.78 -9.44
C ARG A 27 -6.56 -1.56 -10.04
N ARG A 28 -7.15 -0.92 -11.06
CA ARG A 28 -6.56 0.21 -11.79
C ARG A 28 -6.80 1.56 -11.13
N GLU A 29 -7.61 1.61 -10.08
CA GLU A 29 -7.96 2.83 -9.36
C GLU A 29 -7.64 2.68 -7.88
N MET A 30 -7.43 3.80 -7.19
CA MET A 30 -7.32 3.75 -5.73
C MET A 30 -8.68 3.57 -5.08
N GLN A 31 -8.70 2.87 -3.96
CA GLN A 31 -9.92 2.55 -3.21
C GLN A 31 -9.77 2.93 -1.76
N GLU A 32 -10.82 3.48 -1.18
CA GLU A 32 -10.90 3.74 0.24
C GLU A 32 -11.13 2.42 0.97
N ILE A 33 -10.09 1.92 1.66
CA ILE A 33 -10.15 0.65 2.40
C ILE A 33 -10.54 0.85 3.86
N LEU A 34 -10.30 2.06 4.39
CA LEU A 34 -10.76 2.55 5.68
C LEU A 34 -11.06 4.05 5.54
N PRO A 35 -11.88 4.65 6.41
CA PRO A 35 -12.15 6.09 6.36
C PRO A 35 -10.86 6.93 6.31
N GLY A 36 -10.66 7.64 5.21
CA GLY A 36 -9.49 8.47 4.96
C GLY A 36 -8.22 7.75 4.52
N LEU A 37 -8.22 6.42 4.38
CA LEU A 37 -7.09 5.61 3.92
C LEU A 37 -7.42 4.95 2.58
N PHE A 38 -6.64 5.32 1.57
CA PHE A 38 -6.77 4.83 0.22
C PHE A 38 -5.61 3.91 -0.13
N LEU A 39 -5.89 2.84 -0.86
CA LEU A 39 -4.89 1.92 -1.42
C LEU A 39 -5.04 1.90 -2.94
N GLY A 40 -3.93 1.99 -3.69
CA GLY A 40 -4.00 1.92 -5.14
C GLY A 40 -2.68 1.66 -5.85
N PRO A 41 -2.71 1.51 -7.19
CA PRO A 41 -1.52 1.42 -8.03
C PRO A 41 -0.83 2.79 -8.21
N TYR A 42 0.38 2.80 -8.76
CA TYR A 42 1.08 4.05 -9.08
C TYR A 42 0.29 4.93 -10.07
N SER A 43 -0.51 4.32 -10.95
CA SER A 43 -1.39 5.04 -11.89
C SER A 43 -2.41 5.95 -11.19
N ALA A 44 -2.72 5.71 -9.91
CA ALA A 44 -3.57 6.58 -9.09
C ALA A 44 -2.82 7.81 -8.53
N ALA A 45 -1.49 7.81 -8.54
CA ALA A 45 -0.62 8.90 -8.07
C ALA A 45 0.11 9.64 -9.21
N MET A 46 -0.21 9.32 -10.47
CA MET A 46 0.34 9.99 -11.65
C MET A 46 -0.06 11.47 -11.74
N LYS A 47 0.73 12.25 -12.51
CA LYS A 47 0.47 13.68 -12.73
C LYS A 47 -0.95 14.02 -13.19
N SER A 48 -1.54 13.16 -14.02
CA SER A 48 -2.92 13.31 -14.52
C SER A 48 -4.00 13.15 -13.44
N LYS A 49 -3.66 12.58 -12.27
CA LYS A 49 -4.59 12.33 -11.17
C LYS A 49 -4.68 13.45 -10.16
N LEU A 50 -3.95 14.56 -10.35
CA LEU A 50 -4.00 15.71 -9.43
C LEU A 50 -5.44 16.15 -9.10
N PRO A 51 -6.36 16.36 -10.07
CA PRO A 51 -7.70 16.82 -9.75
C PRO A 51 -8.50 15.81 -8.92
N VAL A 52 -8.24 14.51 -9.11
CA VAL A 52 -8.89 13.43 -8.37
C VAL A 52 -8.39 13.39 -6.92
N LEU A 53 -7.07 13.50 -6.74
CA LEU A 53 -6.43 13.54 -5.41
C LEU A 53 -6.94 14.75 -4.60
N GLU A 54 -7.03 15.93 -5.23
CA GLU A 54 -7.55 17.15 -4.60
C GLU A 54 -9.05 17.02 -4.27
N LYS A 55 -9.86 16.52 -5.22
CA LYS A 55 -11.30 16.30 -5.02
C LYS A 55 -11.59 15.35 -3.86
N LEU A 56 -10.78 14.31 -3.70
CA LEU A 56 -10.96 13.33 -2.62
C LEU A 56 -10.41 13.82 -1.27
N GLY A 57 -9.67 14.93 -1.26
CA GLY A 57 -9.08 15.52 -0.06
C GLY A 57 -7.83 14.78 0.40
N ILE A 58 -7.08 14.17 -0.51
CA ILE A 58 -5.79 13.55 -0.18
C ILE A 58 -4.82 14.64 0.27
N THR A 59 -4.08 14.36 1.34
CA THR A 59 -3.11 15.27 1.96
C THR A 59 -1.73 14.63 2.11
N HIS A 60 -1.70 13.30 2.25
CA HIS A 60 -0.49 12.51 2.44
C HIS A 60 -0.44 11.39 1.40
N ILE A 61 0.75 11.04 0.93
CA ILE A 61 0.97 9.95 -0.02
C ILE A 61 2.15 9.09 0.45
N VAL A 62 1.91 7.80 0.64
CA VAL A 62 2.94 6.79 0.88
C VAL A 62 3.26 6.11 -0.45
N CYS A 63 4.53 6.13 -0.83
CA CYS A 63 5.06 5.51 -2.03
C CYS A 63 5.97 4.35 -1.64
N VAL A 64 5.57 3.13 -1.97
CA VAL A 64 6.39 1.94 -1.83
C VAL A 64 6.87 1.53 -3.22
N ARG A 65 8.18 1.39 -3.40
CA ARG A 65 8.80 1.08 -4.70
C ARG A 65 10.10 0.33 -4.50
N GLN A 66 10.62 -0.30 -5.56
CA GLN A 66 12.01 -0.76 -5.57
C GLN A 66 12.95 0.37 -6.00
N ASP A 67 14.25 0.25 -5.67
CA ASP A 67 15.25 1.27 -6.02
C ASP A 67 15.36 1.48 -7.54
N ILE A 68 15.29 0.39 -8.32
CA ILE A 68 15.26 0.45 -9.79
C ILE A 68 14.06 1.23 -10.34
N GLU A 69 12.98 1.36 -9.55
CA GLU A 69 11.77 2.06 -9.92
C GLU A 69 11.80 3.56 -9.60
N ALA A 70 12.83 4.02 -8.88
CA ALA A 70 12.90 5.38 -8.34
C ALA A 70 12.87 6.49 -9.41
N ASN A 71 13.27 6.16 -10.64
CA ASN A 71 13.25 7.08 -11.78
C ASN A 71 11.82 7.41 -12.24
N PHE A 72 10.89 6.45 -12.13
CA PHE A 72 9.53 6.57 -12.66
C PHE A 72 8.45 6.64 -11.58
N ILE A 73 8.57 5.89 -10.47
CA ILE A 73 7.67 5.99 -9.32
C ILE A 73 8.29 6.98 -8.34
N LYS A 74 7.80 8.23 -8.31
CA LYS A 74 8.33 9.26 -7.41
C LYS A 74 7.27 10.29 -7.05
N PRO A 75 7.49 11.09 -5.99
CA PRO A 75 6.59 12.18 -5.62
C PRO A 75 6.33 13.14 -6.79
N ASN A 76 5.12 13.09 -7.34
CA ASN A 76 4.74 13.92 -8.50
C ASN A 76 4.34 15.35 -8.08
N PHE A 77 3.93 15.54 -6.83
CA PHE A 77 3.43 16.81 -6.31
C PHE A 77 3.98 17.14 -4.91
N PRO A 78 5.31 17.19 -4.72
CA PRO A 78 5.92 17.35 -3.39
C PRO A 78 5.53 18.65 -2.68
N GLN A 79 5.04 19.65 -3.43
CA GLN A 79 4.58 20.93 -2.88
C GLN A 79 3.11 20.93 -2.44
N LYS A 80 2.34 19.89 -2.78
CA LYS A 80 0.90 19.80 -2.49
C LYS A 80 0.55 18.72 -1.48
N PHE A 81 1.28 17.61 -1.48
CA PHE A 81 1.07 16.50 -0.56
C PHE A 81 2.33 16.23 0.23
N ARG A 82 2.16 15.72 1.45
CA ARG A 82 3.27 15.19 2.25
C ARG A 82 3.57 13.77 1.79
N TYR A 83 4.84 13.47 1.55
CA TYR A 83 5.25 12.15 1.06
C TYR A 83 6.02 11.37 2.11
N LEU A 84 5.80 10.06 2.13
CA LEU A 84 6.67 9.08 2.75
C LEU A 84 7.05 8.06 1.68
N VAL A 85 8.35 7.92 1.39
CA VAL A 85 8.85 6.99 0.37
C VAL A 85 9.60 5.86 1.06
N PHE A 86 9.29 4.63 0.68
CA PHE A 86 10.00 3.43 1.08
C PHE A 86 10.56 2.75 -0.17
N ASP A 87 11.89 2.61 -0.21
CA ASP A 87 12.57 1.77 -1.19
C ASP A 87 12.68 0.36 -0.58
N ILE A 88 11.81 -0.54 -1.02
CA ILE A 88 11.65 -1.91 -0.54
C ILE A 88 11.87 -2.84 -1.74
N ALA A 89 12.83 -3.73 -1.63
CA ALA A 89 13.09 -4.72 -2.67
C ALA A 89 12.00 -5.80 -2.66
N ASP A 90 11.52 -6.19 -3.84
CA ASP A 90 10.54 -7.25 -3.98
C ASP A 90 11.24 -8.61 -3.97
N ASN A 91 11.62 -9.06 -2.78
CA ASN A 91 12.21 -10.38 -2.59
C ASN A 91 11.82 -11.00 -1.23
N PRO A 92 11.80 -12.33 -1.12
CA PRO A 92 11.30 -13.02 0.07
C PRO A 92 12.10 -12.78 1.36
N VAL A 93 13.33 -12.27 1.27
CA VAL A 93 14.20 -12.03 2.43
C VAL A 93 14.20 -10.57 2.89
N GLU A 94 13.50 -9.68 2.18
CA GLU A 94 13.36 -8.29 2.57
C GLU A 94 12.51 -8.18 3.85
N ASN A 95 13.11 -7.64 4.91
CA ASN A 95 12.41 -7.45 6.18
C ASN A 95 11.50 -6.21 6.11
N ILE A 96 10.30 -6.38 5.58
CA ILE A 96 9.32 -5.28 5.43
C ILE A 96 8.74 -4.80 6.76
N ILE A 97 8.74 -5.66 7.79
CA ILE A 97 8.13 -5.37 9.10
C ILE A 97 8.81 -4.16 9.76
N ARG A 98 10.11 -3.96 9.52
CA ARG A 98 10.87 -2.82 10.06
C ARG A 98 10.31 -1.46 9.66
N TYR A 99 9.56 -1.38 8.55
CA TYR A 99 8.98 -0.12 8.05
C TYR A 99 7.62 0.19 8.68
N PHE A 100 6.95 -0.80 9.28
CA PHE A 100 5.59 -0.67 9.81
C PHE A 100 5.47 0.43 10.88
N PRO A 101 6.39 0.57 11.86
CA PRO A 101 6.28 1.63 12.85
C PRO A 101 6.23 3.03 12.22
N ARG A 102 7.13 3.29 11.27
CA ARG A 102 7.21 4.59 10.58
C ARG A 102 6.01 4.83 9.66
N MET A 103 5.55 3.80 8.95
CA MET A 103 4.36 3.90 8.10
C MET A 103 3.12 4.18 8.94
N LYS A 104 2.97 3.46 10.06
CA LYS A 104 1.86 3.64 11.00
C LYS A 104 1.85 5.05 11.58
N GLU A 105 2.98 5.53 12.09
CA GLU A 105 3.08 6.89 12.64
C GLU A 105 2.65 7.96 11.63
N PHE A 106 3.07 7.81 10.37
CA PHE A 106 2.71 8.73 9.30
C PHE A 106 1.22 8.69 8.96
N ILE A 107 0.63 7.49 8.85
CA ILE A 107 -0.80 7.31 8.57
C ILE A 107 -1.64 7.81 9.75
N ASP A 108 -1.32 7.41 10.97
CA ASP A 108 -2.01 7.83 12.18
C ASP A 108 -1.97 9.35 12.34
N GLY A 109 -0.79 9.96 12.14
CA GLY A 109 -0.63 11.41 12.19
C GLY A 109 -1.43 12.13 11.10
N CYS A 110 -1.55 11.56 9.90
CA CYS A 110 -2.43 12.10 8.86
C CYS A 110 -3.90 12.08 9.29
N LEU A 111 -4.38 10.91 9.71
CA LEU A 111 -5.79 10.69 10.04
C LEU A 111 -6.24 11.49 11.28
N GLN A 112 -5.39 11.56 12.32
CA GLN A 112 -5.66 12.33 13.54
C GLN A 112 -5.81 13.84 13.26
N ASN A 113 -5.14 14.36 12.24
CA ASN A 113 -5.25 15.75 11.82
C ASN A 113 -6.39 15.99 10.80
N GLY A 114 -7.28 15.01 10.60
CA GLY A 114 -8.40 15.09 9.65
C GLY A 114 -7.98 15.00 8.18
N GLY A 115 -6.73 14.63 7.90
CA GLY A 115 -6.24 14.43 6.55
C GLY A 115 -6.60 13.05 6.01
N LYS A 116 -6.45 12.89 4.70
CA LYS A 116 -6.56 11.59 4.03
C LYS A 116 -5.24 11.19 3.37
N VAL A 117 -4.97 9.89 3.33
CA VAL A 117 -3.72 9.31 2.84
C VAL A 117 -3.98 8.32 1.72
N LEU A 118 -3.16 8.39 0.67
CA LEU A 118 -3.05 7.35 -0.36
C LEU A 118 -1.78 6.55 -0.12
N VAL A 119 -1.88 5.23 0.01
CA VAL A 119 -0.76 4.30 -0.06
C VAL A 119 -0.75 3.67 -1.45
N HIS A 120 0.39 3.76 -2.14
CA HIS A 120 0.54 3.11 -3.44
C HIS A 120 1.85 2.33 -3.58
N GLY A 121 1.77 1.25 -4.35
CA GLY A 121 2.91 0.51 -4.89
C GLY A 121 3.07 0.78 -6.39
N ASN A 122 3.81 -0.07 -7.09
CA ASN A 122 3.84 -0.08 -8.56
C ASN A 122 2.48 -0.57 -9.12
N GLU A 123 2.16 -1.84 -8.90
CA GLU A 123 0.94 -2.51 -9.42
C GLU A 123 -0.31 -2.32 -8.53
N GLY A 124 -0.13 -1.81 -7.30
CA GLY A 124 -1.12 -2.01 -6.23
C GLY A 124 -1.08 -3.47 -5.77
N PHE A 125 -1.34 -3.76 -4.50
CA PHE A 125 -1.10 -5.07 -3.86
C PHE A 125 -1.90 -6.28 -4.42
N LEU A 126 -2.57 -6.16 -5.57
CA LEU A 126 -3.39 -7.20 -6.19
C LEU A 126 -2.74 -7.70 -7.48
N GLU A 127 -1.51 -8.20 -7.37
CA GLU A 127 -0.99 -9.18 -8.31
C GLU A 127 -1.18 -10.55 -7.66
N VAL A 128 -2.21 -11.28 -8.07
CA VAL A 128 -2.17 -12.73 -7.93
C VAL A 128 -1.35 -13.18 -9.12
N LEU A 129 -0.09 -13.51 -8.86
CA LEU A 129 0.71 -14.18 -9.86
C LEU A 129 0.04 -15.53 -10.17
N PRO A 130 -0.01 -15.94 -11.46
CA PRO A 130 -0.57 -17.23 -11.87
C PRO A 130 0.13 -18.41 -11.21
#